data_AF-A0A968SFJ2-F1
#
_entry.id   AF-A0A968SFJ2-F1
#
_cell.length_a   1.000
_cell.length_b   1.000
_cell.length_c   1.000
_cell.angle_alpha   90.00
_cell.angle_beta   90.00
_cell.angle_gamma   90.00
#
_symmetry.space_group_name_H-M   'P 1'
#
loop_
_entity.id
_entity.type
_entity.pdbx_description
1 polymer ?
#
loop_
_entity_poly.entity_id
_entity_poly.type
_entity_poly.pdbx_seq_one_letter_code
_entity_poly.pdbx_strand_id
1 'polypeptide(L)'
;MNPRRYRKFKEVLAQRQLDLTVLSEDVHKPHNISALLRTCDAVGIFELHMVNRLGPFPLSRAIARGTDKWVLVQAHRDIQTAIAELRSRGFGVYAAHVSEGAVDYRQIDYTQPTAILLGAE
;
A
#
# COMPACT_ATOMS: atom_id res chain seq x y z
N MET A 1 27.72 1.36 11.03
CA MET A 1 26.90 1.10 9.82
C MET A 1 27.80 1.18 8.59
N ASN A 2 27.79 0.18 7.70
CA ASN A 2 28.67 0.15 6.52
C ASN A 2 28.34 1.32 5.55
N PRO A 3 29.32 2.09 5.04
CA PRO A 3 29.08 3.21 4.12
C PRO A 3 28.29 2.85 2.85
N ARG A 4 28.54 1.66 2.27
CA ARG A 4 27.80 1.14 1.11
C ARG A 4 26.33 0.94 1.44
N ARG A 5 26.04 0.40 2.63
CA ARG A 5 24.67 0.17 3.10
C ARG A 5 23.94 1.49 3.36
N TYR A 6 24.61 2.46 3.98
CA TYR A 6 24.04 3.80 4.19
C TYR A 6 23.72 4.51 2.88
N ARG A 7 24.62 4.46 1.89
CA ARG A 7 24.37 5.04 0.56
C ARG A 7 23.16 4.39 -0.11
N LYS A 8 23.06 3.06 -0.07
CA LYS A 8 21.90 2.35 -0.62
C LYS A 8 20.59 2.76 0.05
N PHE A 9 20.59 2.96 1.37
CA PHE A 9 19.40 3.44 2.07
C PHE A 9 18.97 4.84 1.61
N LYS A 10 19.92 5.76 1.42
CA LYS A 10 19.62 7.09 0.88
C LYS A 10 19.06 7.03 -0.54
N GLU A 11 19.64 6.19 -1.40
CA GLU A 11 19.16 6.00 -2.78
C GLU A 11 17.71 5.50 -2.80
N VAL A 12 17.38 4.51 -1.96
CA VAL A 12 16.01 3.97 -1.87
C VAL A 12 15.03 5.00 -1.31
N LEU A 13 15.41 5.72 -0.25
CA LEU A 13 14.56 6.75 0.35
C LEU A 13 14.27 7.90 -0.63
N ALA A 14 15.24 8.29 -1.46
CA ALA A 14 15.07 9.32 -2.49
C ALA A 14 14.10 8.91 -3.62
N GLN A 15 13.76 7.62 -3.72
CA GLN A 15 12.83 7.08 -4.71
C GLN A 15 11.45 6.74 -4.10
N ARG A 16 11.20 7.12 -2.84
CA ARG A 16 9.88 6.92 -2.23
C ARG A 16 8.87 7.90 -2.80
N GLN A 17 7.68 7.37 -3.09
CA GLN A 17 6.51 8.10 -3.53
C GLN A 17 5.58 8.23 -2.32
N LEU A 18 5.53 9.42 -1.73
CA LEU A 18 4.71 9.71 -0.54
C LEU A 18 3.25 9.98 -0.89
N ASP A 19 2.98 10.08 -2.19
CA ASP A 19 1.71 10.40 -2.84
C ASP A 19 1.15 9.23 -3.66
N LEU A 20 1.83 8.08 -3.67
CA LEU A 20 1.29 6.82 -4.18
C LEU A 20 1.11 5.83 -3.03
N THR A 21 -0.07 5.22 -2.92
CA THR A 21 -0.37 4.24 -1.88
C THR A 21 -1.36 3.17 -2.35
N VAL A 22 -1.44 2.09 -1.56
CA VAL A 22 -2.44 1.04 -1.71
C VAL A 22 -3.30 1.03 -0.45
N LEU A 23 -4.61 0.87 -0.63
CA LEU A 23 -5.58 0.58 0.41
C LEU A 23 -6.13 -0.82 0.16
N SER A 24 -5.95 -1.75 1.10
CA SER A 24 -6.50 -3.11 0.99
C SER A 24 -7.65 -3.33 1.96
N GLU A 25 -8.77 -3.88 1.49
CA GLU A 25 -9.88 -4.33 2.32
C GLU A 25 -9.93 -5.87 2.39
N ASP A 26 -9.93 -6.41 3.61
CA ASP A 26 -10.11 -7.85 3.92
C ASP A 26 -9.12 -8.82 3.24
N VAL A 27 -7.96 -8.32 2.81
CA VAL A 27 -6.82 -9.14 2.38
C VAL A 27 -6.15 -9.77 3.60
N HIS A 28 -6.51 -11.02 3.87
CA HIS A 28 -6.15 -11.74 5.10
C HIS A 28 -5.19 -12.92 4.86
N LYS A 29 -5.07 -13.41 3.61
CA LYS A 29 -4.14 -14.48 3.26
C LYS A 29 -2.69 -14.00 3.44
N PRO A 30 -1.87 -14.63 4.32
CA PRO A 30 -0.49 -14.23 4.61
C PRO A 30 0.40 -14.00 3.38
N HIS A 31 0.27 -14.84 2.35
CA HIS A 31 1.05 -14.73 1.12
C HIS A 31 0.65 -13.51 0.28
N ASN A 32 -0.64 -13.13 0.26
CA ASN A 32 -1.11 -11.94 -0.43
C ASN A 32 -0.62 -10.66 0.26
N ILE A 33 -0.64 -10.62 1.59
CA ILE A 33 -0.08 -9.51 2.36
C ILE A 33 1.44 -9.37 2.09
N SER A 34 2.16 -10.49 2.08
CA SER A 34 3.60 -10.52 1.74
C SER A 34 3.87 -9.99 0.33
N ALA A 35 3.05 -10.39 -0.64
CA ALA A 35 3.15 -9.94 -2.02
C ALA A 35 2.87 -8.43 -2.13
N LEU A 36 1.81 -7.93 -1.50
CA LEU A 36 1.48 -6.50 -1.45
C LEU A 36 2.64 -5.68 -0.89
N LEU A 37 3.20 -6.08 0.27
CA LEU A 37 4.32 -5.36 0.88
C LEU A 37 5.56 -5.33 -0.01
N ARG A 38 5.89 -6.43 -0.68
CA ARG A 38 7.04 -6.50 -1.60
C ARG A 38 6.81 -5.65 -2.84
N THR A 39 5.61 -5.66 -3.39
CA THR A 39 5.25 -4.81 -4.53
C THR A 39 5.32 -3.34 -4.15
N CYS A 40 4.79 -2.96 -2.98
CA CYS A 40 4.86 -1.60 -2.45
C CYS A 40 6.32 -1.12 -2.31
N ASP A 41 7.19 -1.92 -1.70
CA ASP A 41 8.61 -1.60 -1.57
C ASP A 41 9.30 -1.42 -2.93
N ALA A 42 8.98 -2.31 -3.88
CA ALA A 42 9.57 -2.33 -5.21
C ALA A 42 9.19 -1.10 -6.06
N VAL A 43 7.95 -0.61 -5.95
CA VAL A 43 7.47 0.57 -6.69
C VAL A 43 7.65 1.88 -5.92
N GLY A 44 8.21 1.84 -4.71
CA GLY A 44 8.51 3.03 -3.92
C GLY A 44 7.37 3.54 -3.05
N ILE A 45 6.28 2.80 -2.89
CA ILE A 45 5.21 3.14 -1.94
C ILE A 45 5.78 3.13 -0.52
N PHE A 46 5.53 4.21 0.22
CA PHE A 46 6.01 4.37 1.59
C PHE A 46 5.04 3.82 2.64
N GLU A 47 3.73 3.97 2.40
CA GLU A 47 2.65 3.57 3.31
C GLU A 47 1.68 2.62 2.60
N LEU A 48 1.34 1.51 3.23
CA LEU A 48 0.27 0.59 2.84
C LEU A 48 -0.87 0.72 3.87
N HIS A 49 -2.06 1.05 3.41
CA HIS A 49 -3.26 1.14 4.24
C HIS A 49 -4.01 -0.18 4.19
N MET A 50 -4.44 -0.70 5.34
CA MET A 50 -5.15 -1.97 5.41
C MET A 50 -6.34 -1.92 6.36
N VAL A 51 -7.46 -2.48 5.92
CA VAL A 51 -8.66 -2.72 6.72
C VAL A 51 -8.83 -4.23 6.84
N ASN A 52 -9.01 -4.74 8.05
CA ASN A 52 -9.35 -6.13 8.28
C ASN A 52 -10.45 -6.23 9.33
N ARG A 53 -11.63 -6.68 8.88
CA ARG A 53 -12.81 -6.81 9.74
C ARG A 53 -12.70 -7.98 10.73
N LEU A 54 -11.82 -8.95 10.44
CA LEU A 54 -11.69 -10.18 11.22
C LEU A 54 -10.68 -10.08 12.39
N GLY A 55 -10.04 -8.92 12.58
CA GLY A 55 -9.15 -8.67 13.72
C GLY A 55 -7.75 -8.21 13.31
N PRO A 56 -6.79 -8.16 14.28
CA PRO A 56 -5.46 -7.63 14.02
C PRO A 56 -4.69 -8.45 12.98
N PHE A 57 -3.95 -7.78 12.12
CA PHE A 57 -3.10 -8.43 11.13
C PHE A 57 -1.98 -9.23 11.81
N PRO A 58 -1.81 -10.52 11.49
CA PRO A 58 -0.59 -11.20 11.84
C PRO A 58 0.51 -10.71 10.90
N LEU A 59 1.06 -9.51 11.11
CA LEU A 59 2.30 -9.07 10.47
C LEU A 59 3.47 -9.82 11.11
N SER A 60 3.50 -11.13 10.92
CA SER A 60 4.63 -11.93 11.36
C SER A 60 5.86 -11.58 10.52
N ARG A 61 7.04 -11.70 11.12
CA ARG A 61 8.33 -11.53 10.42
C ARG A 61 8.46 -12.45 9.19
N ALA A 62 7.77 -13.59 9.20
CA ALA A 62 7.70 -14.53 8.08
C ALA A 62 6.89 -13.99 6.88
N ILE A 63 5.88 -13.15 7.15
CA ILE A 63 5.05 -12.50 6.12
C ILE A 63 5.75 -11.28 5.56
N ALA A 64 6.26 -10.40 6.42
CA ALA A 64 6.92 -9.19 5.97
C ALA A 64 8.31 -9.46 5.37
N ARG A 65 9.04 -10.51 5.80
CA ARG A 65 10.37 -10.87 5.26
C ARG A 65 11.34 -9.67 5.20
N GLY A 66 11.20 -8.70 6.10
CA GLY A 66 12.04 -7.51 6.19
C GLY A 66 11.51 -6.28 5.44
N THR A 67 10.41 -6.36 4.66
CA THR A 67 9.77 -5.19 4.03
C THR A 67 8.98 -4.34 5.02
N ASP A 68 8.62 -4.89 6.19
CA ASP A 68 8.08 -4.16 7.34
C ASP A 68 8.99 -3.02 7.82
N LYS A 69 10.27 -3.05 7.44
CA LYS A 69 11.24 -1.98 7.75
C LYS A 69 11.21 -0.83 6.76
N TRP A 70 10.54 -1.00 5.62
CA TRP A 70 10.65 -0.17 4.43
C TRP A 70 9.33 0.40 3.95
N VAL A 71 8.24 -0.28 4.29
CA VAL A 71 6.84 0.10 4.01
C VAL A 71 6.11 0.10 5.35
N LEU A 72 5.54 1.25 5.71
CA LEU A 72 4.72 1.39 6.91
C LEU A 72 3.34 0.80 6.64
N VAL A 73 2.83 -0.02 7.57
CA VAL A 73 1.47 -0.54 7.48
C VAL A 73 0.57 0.24 8.41
N GLN A 74 -0.39 0.96 7.83
CA GLN A 74 -1.42 1.71 8.55
C GLN A 74 -2.68 0.86 8.62
N ALA A 75 -3.03 0.40 9.81
CA ALA A 75 -4.26 -0.36 10.03
C ALA A 75 -5.42 0.60 10.31
N HIS A 76 -6.54 0.38 9.62
CA HIS A 76 -7.76 1.17 9.76
C HIS A 76 -8.88 0.30 10.32
N ARG A 77 -9.79 0.94 11.07
CA ARG A 77 -10.97 0.27 11.64
C ARG A 77 -11.91 -0.25 10.55
N ASP A 78 -12.17 0.59 9.55
CA ASP A 78 -13.13 0.34 8.48
C ASP A 78 -12.73 1.11 7.22
N ILE A 79 -13.32 0.70 6.10
CA ILE A 79 -12.93 1.21 4.78
C ILE A 79 -13.35 2.67 4.57
N GLN A 80 -14.46 3.09 5.17
CA GLN A 80 -14.98 4.43 5.09
C GLN A 80 -14.03 5.42 5.75
N THR A 81 -13.52 5.08 6.94
CA THR A 81 -12.52 5.87 7.67
C THR A 81 -11.22 5.99 6.88
N ALA A 82 -10.73 4.87 6.34
CA ALA A 82 -9.50 4.85 5.55
C ALA A 82 -9.60 5.72 4.28
N ILE A 83 -10.71 5.63 3.55
CA ILE A 83 -10.98 6.46 2.37
C ILE A 83 -11.09 7.94 2.75
N ALA A 84 -11.76 8.26 3.86
CA ALA A 84 -11.93 9.64 4.31
C ALA A 84 -10.57 10.27 4.68
N GLU A 85 -9.69 9.53 5.36
CA GLU A 85 -8.33 10.00 5.68
C GLU A 85 -7.50 10.25 4.42
N LEU A 86 -7.50 9.31 3.47
CA LEU A 86 -6.74 9.48 2.23
C LEU A 86 -7.25 10.67 1.41
N ARG A 87 -8.58 10.84 1.31
CA ARG A 87 -9.17 12.01 0.66
C ARG A 87 -8.83 13.32 1.35
N SER A 88 -8.81 13.36 2.69
CA SER A 88 -8.43 14.58 3.43
C SER A 88 -6.95 14.94 3.24
N ARG A 89 -6.11 13.95 2.94
CA ARG A 89 -4.71 14.12 2.51
C ARG A 89 -4.54 14.48 1.03
N GLY A 90 -5.63 14.62 0.27
CA GLY A 90 -5.61 15.02 -1.15
C GLY A 90 -5.48 13.87 -2.15
N PHE A 91 -5.61 12.61 -1.72
CA PHE A 91 -5.50 11.46 -2.62
C PHE A 91 -6.80 11.24 -3.40
N GLY A 92 -6.67 10.99 -4.70
CA GLY A 92 -7.68 10.30 -5.49
C GLY A 92 -7.72 8.81 -5.12
N VAL A 93 -8.90 8.26 -4.86
CA VAL A 93 -9.06 6.84 -4.50
C VAL A 93 -9.72 6.10 -5.66
N TYR A 94 -9.02 5.12 -6.23
CA TYR A 94 -9.48 4.32 -7.36
C TYR A 94 -9.63 2.86 -6.96
N ALA A 95 -10.81 2.29 -7.14
CA ALA A 95 -11.08 0.90 -6.82
C ALA A 95 -10.84 0.00 -8.02
N ALA A 96 -10.09 -1.10 -7.81
CA ALA A 96 -10.05 -2.20 -8.76
C ALA A 96 -11.39 -2.95 -8.70
N HIS A 97 -12.30 -2.63 -9.63
CA HIS A 97 -13.66 -3.16 -9.65
C HIS A 97 -13.99 -3.76 -11.02
N VAL A 98 -14.56 -4.96 -11.04
CA VAL A 98 -14.99 -5.63 -12.27
C VAL A 98 -16.40 -5.18 -12.60
N SER A 99 -16.53 -4.19 -13.47
CA SER A 99 -17.81 -3.68 -13.96
C SER A 99 -17.69 -3.09 -15.36
N GLU A 100 -18.77 -3.13 -16.14
CA GLU A 100 -18.80 -2.53 -17.49
C GLU A 100 -18.55 -1.02 -17.49
N GLY A 101 -18.87 -0.33 -16.38
CA GLY A 101 -18.60 1.09 -16.20
C GLY A 101 -17.19 1.41 -15.69
N ALA A 102 -16.33 0.40 -15.48
CA ALA A 102 -14.96 0.65 -15.06
C ALA A 102 -14.12 1.15 -16.24
N VAL A 103 -13.30 2.17 -16.00
CA VAL A 103 -12.31 2.63 -16.97
C VAL A 103 -11.09 1.71 -16.99
N ASP A 104 -10.40 1.62 -18.13
CA ASP A 104 -9.12 0.90 -18.19
C ASP A 104 -8.12 1.56 -17.23
N TYR A 105 -7.49 0.76 -16.36
CA TYR A 105 -6.53 1.26 -15.37
C TYR A 105 -5.38 2.05 -16.01
N ARG A 106 -5.05 1.79 -17.27
CA ARG A 106 -4.00 2.51 -18.02
C ARG A 106 -4.36 3.95 -18.37
N GLN A 107 -5.61 4.33 -18.23
CA GLN A 107 -6.10 5.68 -18.52
C GLN A 107 -6.00 6.62 -17.31
N ILE A 108 -5.66 6.10 -16.13
CA ILE A 108 -5.51 6.89 -14.91
C ILE A 108 -4.12 7.55 -14.87
N ASP A 109 -4.07 8.84 -14.54
CA ASP A 109 -2.82 9.55 -14.27
C ASP A 109 -2.36 9.29 -12.83
N TYR A 110 -1.50 8.28 -12.66
CA TYR A 110 -0.90 7.93 -11.37
C TYR A 110 0.23 8.87 -10.92
N THR A 111 0.52 9.95 -11.66
CA THR A 111 1.48 10.99 -11.22
C THR A 111 0.85 11.98 -10.23
N GLN A 112 -0.48 11.97 -10.10
CA GLN A 112 -1.22 12.69 -9.06
C GLN A 112 -1.29 11.87 -7.77
N PRO A 113 -1.53 12.49 -6.60
CA PRO A 113 -1.75 11.76 -5.35
C PRO A 113 -2.84 10.69 -5.50
N THR A 114 -2.46 9.42 -5.39
CA THR A 114 -3.29 8.28 -5.77
C THR A 114 -3.23 7.15 -4.75
N ALA A 115 -4.41 6.70 -4.34
CA ALA A 115 -4.62 5.49 -3.56
C ALA A 115 -5.36 4.44 -4.40
N ILE A 116 -4.76 3.26 -4.54
CA ILE A 116 -5.37 2.13 -5.24
C ILE A 116 -6.05 1.23 -4.21
N LEU A 117 -7.38 1.16 -4.28
CA LEU A 117 -8.19 0.29 -3.43
C LEU A 117 -8.28 -1.12 -4.04
N LEU A 118 -7.81 -2.11 -3.29
CA LEU A 118 -7.87 -3.53 -3.62
C LEU A 118 -8.76 -4.26 -2.61
N GLY A 119 -9.71 -5.05 -3.10
CA GLY A 119 -10.53 -5.93 -2.26
C GLY A 119 -9.88 -7.30 -2.03
N ALA A 120 -10.55 -8.11 -1.20
CA ALA A 120 -10.27 -9.54 -1.11
C ALA A 120 -10.71 -10.26 -2.40
N GLU A 121 -10.04 -11.38 -2.68
CA GLU A 121 -10.48 -12.38 -3.67
C GLU A 121 -11.74 -13.09 -3.20
#